data_AF-A0A3R8QBP8-F1
#
_entry.id   AF-A0A3R8QBP8-F1
#
_cell.length_a   1.000
_cell.length_b   1.000
_cell.length_c   1.000
_cell.angle_alpha   90.00
_cell.angle_beta   90.00
_cell.angle_gamma   90.00
#
_symmetry.space_group_name_H-M   'P 1'
#
loop_
_entity.id
_entity.type
_entity.pdbx_description
1 polymer ?
#
loop_
_entity_poly.entity_id
_entity_poly.type
_entity_poly.pdbx_seq_one_letter_code
_entity_poly.pdbx_strand_id
1 'polypeptide(L)'
;MFINSNGVALSRHGARFRLKLTLTKAAAMCPDLRNRKLGLHSFRHTCAMHLLQSGVSIEVIALWLGHEQLVTTHGYIEADINMKEQTLQSLKEPKAVRRQKRKTPPGLITFLDSL
;
A
#
# COMPACT_ATOMS: atom_id res chain seq x y z
N MET A 1 -13.66 -24.75 -4.89
CA MET A 1 -12.54 -25.09 -3.96
C MET A 1 -11.40 -25.66 -4.79
N PHE A 2 -10.13 -25.29 -4.54
CA PHE A 2 -8.99 -25.80 -5.33
C PHE A 2 -8.42 -27.07 -4.70
N ILE A 3 -8.09 -28.06 -5.54
CA ILE A 3 -7.54 -29.35 -5.12
C ILE A 3 -6.06 -29.47 -5.53
N ASN A 4 -5.28 -30.23 -4.76
CA ASN A 4 -3.90 -30.59 -5.11
C ASN A 4 -3.85 -31.92 -5.89
N SER A 5 -2.64 -32.34 -6.27
CA SER A 5 -2.42 -33.60 -7.02
C SER A 5 -2.85 -34.86 -6.27
N ASN A 6 -3.03 -34.79 -4.96
CA ASN A 6 -3.45 -35.91 -4.12
C ASN A 6 -4.98 -35.91 -3.90
N GLY A 7 -5.73 -35.05 -4.60
CA GLY A 7 -7.18 -34.96 -4.49
C GLY A 7 -7.70 -34.25 -3.24
N VAL A 8 -6.82 -33.68 -2.40
CA VAL A 8 -7.21 -32.96 -1.19
C VAL A 8 -7.18 -31.44 -1.41
N ALA A 9 -7.82 -30.68 -0.50
CA ALA A 9 -7.84 -29.22 -0.55
C ALA A 9 -6.43 -28.61 -0.63
N LEU A 10 -6.26 -27.63 -1.51
CA LEU A 10 -5.00 -26.92 -1.68
C LEU A 10 -4.68 -26.10 -0.43
N SER A 11 -3.58 -26.43 0.23
CA SER A 11 -3.10 -25.68 1.40
C SER A 11 -2.44 -24.36 0.99
N ARG A 12 -2.35 -23.42 1.95
CA ARG A 12 -1.58 -22.16 1.78
C ARG A 12 -0.13 -22.42 1.35
N HIS A 13 0.51 -23.43 1.96
CA HIS A 13 1.86 -23.86 1.59
C HIS A 13 1.91 -24.36 0.15
N GLY A 14 0.95 -25.19 -0.26
CA GLY A 14 0.83 -25.69 -1.63
C GLY A 14 0.67 -24.55 -2.64
N ALA A 15 -0.21 -23.59 -2.37
CA ALA A 15 -0.40 -22.42 -3.22
C ALA A 15 0.89 -21.58 -3.34
N ARG A 16 1.61 -21.35 -2.24
CA ARG A 16 2.88 -20.63 -2.23
C ARG A 16 3.97 -21.38 -2.99
N PHE A 17 4.03 -22.69 -2.87
CA PHE A 17 4.95 -23.55 -3.60
C PHE A 17 4.69 -23.50 -5.12
N ARG A 18 3.43 -23.62 -5.53
CA ARG A 18 3.03 -23.49 -6.94
C ARG A 18 3.38 -22.13 -7.50
N LEU A 19 3.12 -21.06 -6.75
CA LEU A 19 3.53 -19.71 -7.15
C LEU A 19 5.05 -19.61 -7.35
N LYS A 20 5.86 -20.16 -6.43
CA LYS A 20 7.32 -20.17 -6.57
C LYS A 20 7.77 -20.85 -7.87
N LEU A 21 7.20 -22.02 -8.19
CA LEU A 21 7.51 -22.74 -9.43
C LEU A 21 7.13 -21.93 -10.69
N THR A 22 5.98 -21.27 -10.66
CA THR A 22 5.55 -20.41 -11.77
C THR A 22 6.49 -19.22 -11.93
N LEU A 23 6.88 -18.57 -10.83
CA LEU A 23 7.82 -17.45 -10.85
C LEU A 23 9.19 -17.84 -11.38
N THR A 24 9.71 -19.02 -11.02
CA THR A 24 10.99 -19.51 -11.57
C THR A 24 10.92 -19.73 -13.07
N LYS A 25 9.79 -20.20 -13.60
CA LYS A 25 9.57 -20.35 -15.05
C LYS A 25 9.43 -19.00 -15.74
N ALA A 26 8.62 -18.10 -15.19
CA ALA A 26 8.42 -16.76 -15.72
C ALA A 26 9.73 -15.94 -15.73
N ALA A 27 10.61 -16.17 -14.75
CA ALA A 27 11.93 -15.57 -14.66
C ALA A 27 12.91 -15.99 -15.77
N ALA A 28 12.56 -16.97 -16.61
CA ALA A 28 13.30 -17.28 -17.84
C ALA A 28 12.98 -16.26 -18.95
N MET A 29 11.73 -15.77 -19.02
CA MET A 29 11.30 -14.78 -20.00
C MET A 29 11.48 -13.34 -19.49
N CYS A 30 11.33 -13.13 -18.18
CA CYS A 30 11.44 -11.82 -17.54
C CYS A 30 12.46 -11.88 -16.40
N PRO A 31 13.75 -11.63 -16.65
CA PRO A 31 14.82 -11.74 -15.65
C PRO A 31 14.59 -10.86 -14.40
N ASP A 32 13.94 -9.71 -14.55
CA ASP A 32 13.63 -8.79 -13.44
C ASP A 32 12.80 -9.43 -12.31
N LEU A 33 12.02 -10.47 -12.62
CA LEU A 33 11.23 -11.19 -11.63
C LEU A 33 12.11 -11.89 -10.58
N ARG A 34 13.38 -12.18 -10.89
CA ARG A 34 14.33 -12.84 -9.96
C ARG A 34 14.64 -11.96 -8.75
N ASN A 35 14.61 -10.64 -8.94
CA ASN A 35 14.96 -9.67 -7.92
C ASN A 35 13.73 -9.16 -7.14
N ARG A 36 12.52 -9.63 -7.48
CA ARG A 36 11.26 -9.16 -6.90
C ARG A 36 10.74 -10.15 -5.86
N LYS A 37 10.38 -9.66 -4.67
CA LYS A 37 9.69 -10.46 -3.65
C LYS A 37 8.19 -10.52 -3.95
N LEU A 38 7.77 -11.51 -4.72
CA LEU A 38 6.36 -11.73 -5.08
C LEU A 38 5.75 -12.86 -4.25
N GLY A 39 4.55 -12.61 -3.71
CA GLY A 39 3.76 -13.58 -2.97
C GLY A 39 2.28 -13.50 -3.33
N LEU A 40 1.46 -14.40 -2.78
CA LEU A 40 0.02 -14.42 -3.04
C LEU A 40 -0.66 -13.09 -2.66
N HIS A 41 -0.21 -12.45 -1.58
CA HIS A 41 -0.72 -11.15 -1.17
C HIS A 41 -0.34 -10.02 -2.15
N SER A 42 0.76 -10.15 -2.90
CA SER A 42 1.14 -9.18 -3.95
C SER A 42 0.06 -9.10 -5.02
N PHE A 43 -0.50 -10.24 -5.46
CA PHE A 43 -1.59 -10.25 -6.44
C PHE A 43 -2.86 -9.56 -5.92
N ARG A 44 -3.20 -9.81 -4.65
CA ARG A 44 -4.33 -9.13 -4.00
C ARG A 44 -4.12 -7.62 -3.97
N HIS A 45 -2.92 -7.18 -3.58
CA HIS A 45 -2.56 -5.77 -3.56
C HIS A 45 -2.61 -5.14 -4.96
N THR A 46 -2.09 -5.81 -5.99
CA THR A 46 -2.16 -5.34 -7.38
C THR A 46 -3.61 -5.23 -7.85
N CYS A 47 -4.46 -6.23 -7.58
CA CYS A 47 -5.88 -6.16 -7.93
C CYS A 47 -6.58 -4.96 -7.27
N ALA A 48 -6.34 -4.73 -5.98
CA ALA A 48 -6.89 -3.59 -5.26
C ALA A 48 -6.44 -2.25 -5.85
N MET A 49 -5.15 -2.13 -6.19
CA MET A 49 -4.59 -0.93 -6.79
C MET A 49 -5.21 -0.64 -8.17
N HIS A 50 -5.37 -1.66 -9.01
CA HIS A 50 -6.01 -1.51 -10.31
C HIS A 50 -7.49 -1.07 -10.19
N LEU A 51 -8.22 -1.60 -9.21
CA LEU A 51 -9.59 -1.16 -8.93
C LEU A 51 -9.62 0.32 -8.51
N LEU A 52 -8.72 0.72 -7.61
CA LEU A 52 -8.61 2.11 -7.16
C LEU A 52 -8.29 3.05 -8.33
N GLN A 53 -7.29 2.70 -9.14
CA GLN A 53 -6.87 3.47 -10.32
C GLN A 53 -7.96 3.56 -11.40
N SER A 54 -8.87 2.59 -11.46
CA SER A 54 -10.04 2.63 -12.35
C SER A 54 -11.19 3.50 -11.82
N GLY A 55 -11.02 4.14 -10.66
CA GLY A 55 -12.00 5.03 -10.05
C GLY A 55 -13.02 4.34 -9.15
N VAL A 56 -12.80 3.06 -8.79
CA VAL A 56 -13.68 2.38 -7.83
C VAL A 56 -13.42 2.95 -6.44
N SER A 57 -14.50 3.33 -5.75
CA SER A 57 -14.46 3.89 -4.40
C SER A 57 -13.80 2.92 -3.41
N ILE A 58 -13.00 3.45 -2.48
CA ILE A 58 -12.22 2.66 -1.53
C ILE A 58 -13.08 1.76 -0.62
N GLU A 59 -14.29 2.21 -0.31
CA GLU A 59 -15.27 1.48 0.50
C GLU A 59 -15.73 0.20 -0.20
N VAL A 60 -15.96 0.28 -1.51
CA VAL A 60 -16.32 -0.88 -2.34
C VAL A 60 -15.16 -1.86 -2.45
N ILE A 61 -13.94 -1.37 -2.60
CA ILE A 61 -12.74 -2.23 -2.63
C ILE A 61 -12.54 -2.92 -1.28
N ALA A 62 -12.71 -2.21 -0.16
CA ALA A 62 -12.63 -2.79 1.18
C ALA A 62 -13.66 -3.90 1.39
N LEU A 63 -14.91 -3.67 0.95
CA LEU A 63 -15.99 -4.66 1.01
C LEU A 63 -15.66 -5.89 0.16
N TRP A 64 -15.22 -5.70 -1.09
CA TRP A 64 -14.85 -6.79 -2.00
C TRP A 64 -13.70 -7.65 -1.47
N LEU A 65 -12.73 -7.02 -0.80
CA LEU A 65 -11.60 -7.71 -0.21
C LEU A 65 -11.92 -8.31 1.17
N GLY A 66 -13.04 -7.95 1.79
CA GLY A 66 -13.40 -8.39 3.14
C GLY A 66 -12.48 -7.81 4.21
N HIS A 67 -12.05 -6.56 4.04
CA HIS A 67 -11.28 -5.84 5.07
C HIS A 67 -12.23 -5.35 6.17
N GLU A 68 -12.11 -5.90 7.37
CA GLU A 68 -12.83 -5.43 8.56
C GLU A 68 -12.34 -4.03 9.00
N GLN A 69 -11.07 -3.71 8.72
CA GLN A 69 -10.46 -2.41 9.03
C GLN A 69 -9.99 -1.67 7.77
N LEU A 70 -10.55 -0.47 7.57
CA LEU A 70 -10.21 0.46 6.48
C LEU A 70 -8.73 0.88 6.43
N VAL A 71 -8.00 0.75 7.55
CA VAL A 71 -6.55 1.06 7.65
C VAL A 71 -5.74 0.27 6.61
N THR A 72 -6.10 -0.99 6.36
CA THR A 72 -5.42 -1.83 5.34
C THR A 72 -5.69 -1.38 3.91
N THR A 73 -6.80 -0.66 3.70
CA THR A 73 -7.19 -0.13 2.38
C THR A 73 -6.63 1.28 2.16
N HIS A 74 -6.43 2.07 3.23
CA HIS A 74 -5.82 3.41 3.15
C HIS A 74 -4.41 3.38 2.55
N GLY A 75 -3.67 2.28 2.78
CA GLY A 75 -2.38 2.04 2.14
C GLY A 75 -2.42 2.08 0.61
N TYR A 76 -3.57 1.82 -0.03
CA TYR A 76 -3.70 1.96 -1.48
C TYR A 76 -3.74 3.43 -1.93
N ILE A 77 -4.45 4.30 -1.20
CA ILE A 77 -4.46 5.74 -1.49
C ILE A 77 -3.06 6.33 -1.30
N GLU A 78 -2.34 5.91 -0.25
CA GLU A 78 -0.97 6.38 -0.04
C GLU A 78 -0.01 5.92 -1.15
N ALA A 79 -0.23 4.74 -1.73
CA ALA A 79 0.63 4.18 -2.76
C ALA A 79 0.33 4.70 -4.19
N ASP A 80 -0.84 5.31 -4.43
CA ASP A 80 -1.18 5.88 -5.73
C ASP A 80 -0.71 7.34 -5.87
N ILE A 81 0.43 7.53 -6.55
CA ILE A 81 1.03 8.85 -6.81
C ILE A 81 0.13 9.69 -7.73
N ASN A 82 -0.53 9.08 -8.71
CA ASN A 82 -1.38 9.82 -9.65
C ASN A 82 -2.59 10.41 -8.93
N MET A 83 -3.19 9.65 -8.00
CA MET A 83 -4.28 10.14 -7.16
C MET A 83 -3.84 11.31 -6.28
N LYS A 84 -2.61 11.26 -5.72
CA LYS A 84 -2.03 12.38 -4.97
C LYS A 84 -1.83 13.61 -5.85
N GLU A 85 -1.30 13.45 -7.05
CA GLU A 85 -1.10 14.55 -8.00
C GLU A 85 -2.43 15.19 -8.41
N GLN A 86 -3.43 14.39 -8.78
CA GLN A 86 -4.77 14.87 -9.11
C GLN A 86 -5.42 15.60 -7.93
N THR A 87 -5.28 15.06 -6.72
CA THR A 87 -5.77 15.71 -5.50
C THR A 87 -5.09 17.05 -5.31
N LEU A 88 -3.75 17.12 -5.42
CA LEU A 88 -2.99 18.38 -5.32
C LEU A 88 -3.43 19.42 -6.35
N GLN A 89 -3.70 19.00 -7.59
CA GLN A 89 -4.20 19.89 -8.65
C GLN A 89 -5.62 20.41 -8.37
N SER A 90 -6.47 19.59 -7.73
CA SER A 90 -7.84 19.97 -7.38
C SER A 90 -7.95 20.88 -6.16
N LEU A 91 -6.93 20.87 -5.29
CA LEU A 91 -6.90 21.67 -4.07
C LEU A 91 -6.54 23.12 -4.40
N LYS A 92 -7.30 24.06 -3.84
CA LYS A 92 -6.90 25.48 -3.86
C LYS A 92 -5.66 25.65 -2.98
N GLU A 93 -4.70 26.46 -3.45
CA GLU A 93 -3.52 26.77 -2.66
C GLU A 93 -3.95 27.25 -1.26
N PRO A 94 -3.41 26.64 -0.20
CA PRO A 94 -3.71 27.10 1.14
C PRO A 94 -3.23 28.55 1.24
N LYS A 95 -4.12 29.45 1.68
CA LYS A 95 -3.74 30.83 1.99
C LYS A 95 -2.51 30.76 2.88
N ALA A 96 -1.42 31.42 2.47
CA ALA A 96 -0.18 31.43 3.23
C ALA A 96 -0.48 31.83 4.67
N VAL A 97 -0.54 30.83 5.56
CA VAL A 97 -0.67 31.10 6.98
C VAL A 97 0.68 31.68 7.35
N ARG A 98 0.69 32.99 7.65
CA ARG A 98 1.88 33.69 8.13
C ARG A 98 2.37 32.87 9.32
N ARG A 99 3.46 32.11 9.15
CA ARG A 99 4.08 31.32 10.22
C ARG A 99 4.38 32.32 11.32
N GLN A 100 3.55 32.35 12.37
CA GLN A 100 3.86 33.13 13.55
C GLN A 100 5.16 32.51 14.06
N LYS A 101 6.25 33.29 14.07
CA LYS A 101 7.45 32.89 14.80
C LYS A 101 6.97 32.53 16.20
N ARG A 102 7.13 31.26 16.59
CA ARG A 102 6.91 30.86 17.98
C ARG A 102 7.80 31.75 18.82
N LYS A 103 7.20 32.63 19.63
CA LYS A 103 7.96 33.44 20.56
C LYS A 103 8.60 32.47 21.54
N THR A 104 9.92 32.48 21.64
CA THR A 104 10.62 31.76 22.69
C THR A 104 10.08 32.31 24.02
N PRO A 105 9.57 31.46 24.92
CA PRO A 105 9.13 31.94 26.22
C PRO A 105 10.32 32.60 26.93
N PRO A 106 10.13 33.80 27.53
CA PRO A 106 11.20 34.46 28.26
C PRO A 106 11.68 33.53 29.39
N GLY A 107 12.99 33.29 29.44
CA GLY A 107 13.61 32.41 30.44
C GLY A 107 13.89 30.96 29.97
N LEU A 108 13.58 30.60 28.72
CA LEU A 108 13.91 29.25 28.21
C LEU A 108 15.42 28.99 28.20
N ILE A 109 16.22 29.98 27.77
CA ILE A 109 17.68 29.86 27.74
C ILE A 109 18.22 29.68 29.17
N THR A 110 17.76 30.51 30.12
CA THR A 110 18.17 30.41 31.53
C THR A 110 17.77 29.09 32.19
N PHE A 111 16.64 28.50 31.79
CA PHE A 111 16.24 27.17 32.25
C PHE A 111 17.15 26.07 31.69
N LEU A 112 17.50 26.15 30.40
CA LEU A 112 18.37 25.17 29.75
C LEU A 112 19.82 25.26 30.26
N ASP A 113 20.29 26.45 30.64
CA ASP A 113 21.61 26.66 31.26
C ASP A 113 21.67 26.19 32.73
N SER A 114 20.52 25.90 33.35
CA SER A 114 20.41 25.42 34.75
C SER A 114 20.32 23.90 34.89
N LEU A 115 20.35 23.18 33.77
CA LEU A 115 20.43 21.71 33.67
C LEU A 115 21.90 21.26 33.61
#